data_AF-A0A6J6JFA3-F1
#
_entry.id   AF-A0A6J6JFA3-F1
#
_cell.length_a   1.000
_cell.length_b   1.000
_cell.length_c   1.000
_cell.angle_alpha   90.00
_cell.angle_beta   90.00
_cell.angle_gamma   90.00
#
_symmetry.space_group_name_H-M   'P 1'
#
loop_
_entity.id
_entity.type
_entity.pdbx_description
1 polymer ?
#
loop_
_entity_poly.entity_id
_entity_poly.type
_entity_poly.pdbx_seq_one_letter_code
_entity_poly.pdbx_strand_id
1 'polypeptide(L)'
;MITSDRGMCGGYNTNVLRMAERALDAARAQGQGYSIIAVGKKAIKHFRFRGLQIDAEFEGMTDQPIYDNARDIAAAVRRRYESGELASVDLSYTRFLSSGVQQAVLRRFLPLETPAIDDAAGPSADLEYEPSPTGILNEILPRYLESRLFSALLDSSASEHASRQRAMKAATENAEDLKTSLSRIMNRARQDSITTEIMEIVGGAEAMSADKGSAHELIPSHLEPQHAFPVHLDRTDHAPSIH
;
A
#
# COMPACT_ATOMS: atom_id res chain seq x y z
N MET A 1 -19.90 -1.49 -10.35
CA MET A 1 -18.59 -0.98 -9.88
C MET A 1 -17.59 -2.13 -9.83
N ILE A 2 -16.36 -1.91 -10.29
CA ILE A 2 -15.28 -2.89 -10.26
C ILE A 2 -14.20 -2.47 -9.25
N THR A 3 -13.86 -3.36 -8.34
CA THR A 3 -12.78 -3.27 -7.37
C THR A 3 -12.01 -4.59 -7.34
N SER A 4 -11.00 -4.71 -6.48
CA SER A 4 -10.27 -5.96 -6.34
C SER A 4 -10.91 -6.93 -5.33
N ASP A 5 -10.59 -8.20 -5.46
CA ASP A 5 -10.80 -9.21 -4.42
C ASP A 5 -9.73 -9.14 -3.32
N ARG A 6 -8.49 -8.80 -3.70
CA ARG A 6 -7.32 -8.82 -2.83
C ARG A 6 -6.92 -7.43 -2.36
N GLY A 7 -6.14 -7.35 -1.28
CA GLY A 7 -5.62 -6.08 -0.75
C GLY A 7 -4.23 -5.70 -1.29
N MET A 8 -3.60 -4.75 -0.60
CA MET A 8 -2.20 -4.34 -0.81
C MET A 8 -1.90 -3.75 -2.19
N CYS A 9 -2.91 -3.13 -2.81
CA CYS A 9 -2.84 -2.48 -4.11
C CYS A 9 -2.86 -0.94 -3.99
N GLY A 10 -2.21 -0.40 -2.95
CA GLY A 10 -2.14 1.04 -2.72
C GLY A 10 -3.52 1.73 -2.75
N GLY A 11 -3.61 2.85 -3.46
CA GLY A 11 -4.84 3.64 -3.60
C GLY A 11 -5.87 3.12 -4.62
N TYR A 12 -5.62 1.99 -5.30
CA TYR A 12 -6.49 1.48 -6.37
C TYR A 12 -7.97 1.39 -5.96
N ASN A 13 -8.28 0.65 -4.89
CA ASN A 13 -9.66 0.50 -4.42
C ASN A 13 -10.23 1.82 -3.92
N THR A 14 -9.47 2.54 -3.11
CA THR A 14 -9.93 3.81 -2.51
C THR A 14 -10.32 4.83 -3.55
N ASN A 15 -9.55 4.93 -4.64
CA ASN A 15 -9.80 5.89 -5.71
C ASN A 15 -11.12 5.63 -6.43
N VAL A 16 -11.36 4.38 -6.84
CA VAL A 16 -12.59 4.00 -7.54
C VAL A 16 -13.80 4.03 -6.60
N LEU A 17 -13.64 3.61 -5.34
CA LEU A 17 -14.67 3.68 -4.29
C LEU A 17 -15.14 5.11 -4.05
N ARG A 18 -14.20 6.03 -3.80
CA ARG A 18 -14.52 7.44 -3.54
C ARG A 18 -15.24 8.09 -4.72
N MET A 19 -14.89 7.71 -5.94
CA MET A 19 -15.55 8.23 -7.14
C MET A 19 -16.99 7.72 -7.28
N ALA A 20 -17.26 6.45 -6.98
CA ALA A 20 -18.65 5.95 -6.98
C ALA A 20 -19.46 6.53 -5.81
N GLU A 21 -18.86 6.70 -4.63
CA GLU A 21 -19.53 7.36 -3.50
C GLU A 21 -19.95 8.78 -3.86
N ARG A 22 -19.09 9.55 -4.51
CA ARG A 22 -19.44 10.91 -4.99
C ARG A 22 -20.63 10.90 -5.95
N ALA A 23 -20.67 9.93 -6.87
CA ALA A 23 -21.80 9.79 -7.79
C ALA A 23 -23.08 9.40 -7.06
N LEU A 24 -22.97 8.50 -6.08
CA LEU A 24 -24.10 8.07 -5.24
C LEU A 24 -24.65 9.22 -4.40
N ASP A 25 -23.78 10.00 -3.76
CA ASP A 25 -24.17 11.16 -2.96
C ASP A 25 -24.82 12.24 -3.84
N ALA A 26 -24.30 12.47 -5.05
CA ALA A 26 -24.89 13.39 -6.02
C ALA A 26 -26.29 12.94 -6.45
N ALA A 27 -26.49 11.64 -6.75
CA ALA A 27 -27.79 11.09 -7.10
C ALA A 27 -28.80 11.22 -5.94
N ARG A 28 -28.37 10.92 -4.71
CA ARG A 28 -29.20 11.09 -3.51
C ARG A 28 -29.59 12.54 -3.25
N ALA A 29 -28.67 13.48 -3.46
CA ALA A 29 -28.96 14.90 -3.32
C ALA A 29 -30.02 15.39 -4.33
N GLN A 30 -30.15 14.71 -5.47
CA GLN A 30 -31.19 14.95 -6.47
C GLN A 30 -32.48 14.15 -6.21
N GLY A 31 -32.57 13.42 -5.10
CA GLY A 31 -33.72 12.58 -4.76
C GLY A 31 -33.85 11.31 -5.63
N GLN A 32 -32.78 10.92 -6.34
CA GLN A 32 -32.79 9.73 -7.19
C GLN A 32 -32.50 8.47 -6.36
N GLY A 33 -33.20 7.40 -6.69
CA GLY A 33 -32.88 6.05 -6.21
C GLY A 33 -31.54 5.56 -6.79
N TYR A 34 -30.97 4.54 -6.16
CA TYR A 34 -29.72 3.93 -6.63
C TYR A 34 -29.79 2.41 -6.48
N SER A 35 -29.06 1.73 -7.36
CA SER A 35 -28.79 0.30 -7.28
C SER A 35 -27.29 0.07 -7.34
N ILE A 36 -26.78 -0.85 -6.51
CA ILE A 36 -25.35 -1.16 -6.43
C ILE A 36 -25.11 -2.58 -6.92
N ILE A 37 -24.39 -2.68 -8.02
CA ILE A 37 -23.80 -3.93 -8.51
C ILE A 37 -22.30 -3.90 -8.21
N ALA A 38 -21.86 -4.75 -7.28
CA ALA A 38 -20.50 -4.78 -6.76
C ALA A 38 -19.70 -5.94 -7.37
N VAL A 39 -18.56 -5.62 -7.98
CA VAL A 39 -17.60 -6.61 -8.47
C VAL A 39 -16.31 -6.46 -7.66
N GLY A 40 -15.89 -7.56 -7.03
CA GLY A 40 -14.74 -7.64 -6.13
C GLY A 40 -15.11 -7.54 -4.65
N LYS A 41 -14.44 -8.36 -3.82
CA LYS A 41 -14.65 -8.40 -2.35
C LYS A 41 -14.49 -7.04 -1.67
N LYS A 42 -13.65 -6.14 -2.20
CA LYS A 42 -13.42 -4.82 -1.60
C LYS A 42 -14.64 -3.91 -1.70
N ALA A 43 -15.32 -3.87 -2.85
CA ALA A 43 -16.59 -3.15 -2.98
C ALA A 43 -17.67 -3.73 -2.07
N ILE A 44 -17.83 -5.06 -2.07
CA ILE A 44 -18.84 -5.75 -1.27
C ILE A 44 -18.67 -5.42 0.21
N LYS A 45 -17.45 -5.59 0.74
CA LYS A 45 -17.13 -5.28 2.14
C LYS A 45 -17.36 -3.81 2.47
N HIS A 46 -16.95 -2.91 1.57
CA HIS A 46 -17.02 -1.46 1.78
C HIS A 46 -18.46 -0.96 1.88
N PHE A 47 -19.35 -1.40 0.99
CA PHE A 47 -20.75 -0.98 0.98
C PHE A 47 -21.56 -1.64 2.10
N ARG A 48 -21.34 -2.93 2.39
CA ARG A 48 -21.96 -3.60 3.54
C ARG A 48 -21.61 -2.92 4.86
N PHE A 49 -20.34 -2.54 5.06
CA PHE A 49 -19.91 -1.83 6.26
C PHE A 49 -20.64 -0.49 6.46
N ARG A 50 -21.05 0.17 5.37
CA ARG A 50 -21.82 1.42 5.40
C ARG A 50 -23.33 1.22 5.48
N GLY A 51 -23.80 -0.02 5.61
CA GLY A 51 -25.23 -0.34 5.63
C GLY A 51 -25.93 -0.09 4.29
N LEU A 52 -25.20 -0.03 3.18
CA LEU A 52 -25.81 0.13 1.86
C LEU A 52 -26.23 -1.23 1.30
N GLN A 53 -27.41 -1.25 0.67
CA GLN A 53 -27.93 -2.44 -0.01
C GLN A 53 -27.12 -2.69 -1.30
N ILE A 54 -26.82 -3.96 -1.57
CA ILE A 54 -26.14 -4.42 -2.77
C ILE A 54 -27.09 -5.37 -3.50
N ASP A 55 -27.45 -5.04 -4.73
CA ASP A 55 -28.48 -5.77 -5.49
C ASP A 55 -27.90 -6.97 -6.25
N ALA A 56 -26.62 -6.92 -6.61
CA ALA A 56 -25.89 -8.05 -7.14
C ALA A 56 -24.40 -7.94 -6.79
N GLU A 57 -23.80 -9.09 -6.51
CA GLU A 57 -22.40 -9.19 -6.13
C GLU A 57 -21.67 -10.29 -6.89
N PHE A 58 -20.40 -10.02 -7.19
CA PHE A 58 -19.54 -10.86 -8.00
C PHE A 58 -18.15 -10.85 -7.38
N GLU A 59 -17.60 -12.01 -7.03
CA GLU A 59 -16.29 -12.13 -6.38
C GLU A 59 -15.46 -13.29 -6.93
N GLY A 60 -14.16 -13.27 -6.64
CA GLY A 60 -13.24 -14.35 -6.96
C GLY A 60 -12.72 -14.35 -8.40
N MET A 61 -12.94 -13.27 -9.15
CA MET A 61 -12.57 -13.16 -10.56
C MET A 61 -11.67 -11.97 -10.91
N THR A 62 -11.44 -11.03 -9.99
CA THR A 62 -10.89 -9.72 -10.39
C THR A 62 -9.41 -9.78 -10.80
N ASP A 63 -8.67 -10.76 -10.26
CA ASP A 63 -7.22 -10.92 -10.52
C ASP A 63 -6.96 -11.42 -11.95
N GLN A 64 -7.85 -12.29 -12.46
CA GLN A 64 -7.79 -12.90 -13.80
C GLN A 64 -9.21 -13.07 -14.37
N PRO A 65 -9.83 -11.98 -14.86
CA PRO A 65 -11.18 -12.05 -15.38
C PRO A 65 -11.21 -12.81 -16.71
N ILE A 66 -12.22 -13.66 -16.89
CA ILE A 66 -12.54 -14.34 -18.15
C ILE A 66 -13.81 -13.76 -18.76
N TYR A 67 -14.02 -14.00 -20.06
CA TYR A 67 -15.19 -13.47 -20.79
C TYR A 67 -16.52 -13.87 -20.16
N ASP A 68 -16.63 -15.11 -19.66
CA ASP A 68 -17.84 -15.59 -18.99
C ASP A 68 -18.19 -14.75 -17.75
N ASN A 69 -17.21 -14.20 -17.02
CA ASN A 69 -17.49 -13.29 -15.91
C ASN A 69 -18.18 -12.02 -16.40
N ALA A 70 -17.70 -11.45 -17.52
CA ALA A 70 -18.32 -10.28 -18.12
C ALA A 70 -19.73 -10.60 -18.62
N ARG A 71 -19.93 -11.78 -19.21
CA ARG A 71 -21.26 -12.25 -19.64
C ARG A 71 -22.25 -12.31 -18.49
N ASP A 72 -21.86 -12.90 -17.36
CA ASP A 72 -22.72 -13.07 -16.21
C ASP A 72 -23.10 -11.72 -15.56
N ILE A 73 -22.12 -10.82 -15.42
CA ILE A 73 -22.35 -9.48 -14.89
C ILE A 73 -23.22 -8.66 -15.85
N ALA A 74 -22.92 -8.66 -17.15
CA ALA A 74 -23.69 -7.95 -18.15
C ALA A 74 -25.14 -8.45 -18.22
N ALA A 75 -25.37 -9.76 -18.10
CA ALA A 75 -26.70 -10.33 -18.04
C ALA A 75 -27.47 -9.86 -16.80
N ALA A 76 -26.82 -9.76 -15.64
CA ALA A 76 -27.44 -9.25 -14.42
C ALA A 76 -27.80 -7.75 -14.50
N VAL A 77 -26.96 -6.95 -15.16
CA VAL A 77 -27.24 -5.53 -15.44
C VAL A 77 -28.40 -5.40 -16.43
N ARG A 78 -28.31 -6.13 -17.55
CA ARG A 78 -29.28 -6.09 -18.66
C ARG A 78 -30.68 -6.44 -18.19
N ARG A 79 -30.85 -7.54 -17.44
CA ARG A 79 -32.17 -7.95 -16.92
C ARG A 79 -32.88 -6.85 -16.13
N ARG A 80 -32.14 -6.08 -15.31
CA ARG A 80 -32.70 -4.99 -14.51
C ARG A 80 -32.97 -3.73 -15.32
N TYR A 81 -32.17 -3.48 -16.35
CA TYR A 81 -32.42 -2.38 -17.27
C TYR A 81 -33.66 -2.65 -18.14
N GLU A 82 -33.76 -3.84 -18.71
CA GLU A 82 -34.89 -4.27 -19.56
C GLU A 82 -36.20 -4.39 -18.79
N SER A 83 -36.17 -4.73 -17.49
CA SER A 83 -37.36 -4.75 -16.63
C SER A 83 -37.87 -3.34 -16.27
N GLY A 84 -37.12 -2.29 -16.58
CA GLY A 84 -37.42 -0.91 -16.18
C GLY A 84 -37.03 -0.57 -14.72
N GLU A 85 -36.37 -1.49 -14.01
CA GLU A 85 -35.84 -1.24 -12.65
C GLU A 85 -34.72 -0.18 -12.68
N LEU A 86 -33.91 -0.17 -13.74
CA LEU A 86 -32.82 0.79 -13.94
C LEU A 86 -33.08 1.69 -15.15
N ALA A 87 -33.11 3.00 -14.92
CA ALA A 87 -33.20 4.00 -16.00
C ALA A 87 -31.85 4.32 -16.65
N SER A 88 -30.75 4.17 -15.91
CA SER A 88 -29.39 4.35 -16.41
C SER A 88 -28.40 3.54 -15.57
N VAL A 89 -27.25 3.21 -16.15
CA VAL A 89 -26.19 2.43 -15.52
C VAL A 89 -24.86 3.10 -15.77
N ASP A 90 -24.15 3.45 -14.70
CA ASP A 90 -22.78 3.95 -14.76
C ASP A 90 -21.79 2.88 -14.26
N LEU A 91 -20.71 2.70 -15.01
CA LEU A 91 -19.62 1.80 -14.69
C LEU A 91 -18.45 2.57 -14.08
N SER A 92 -18.24 2.38 -12.79
CA SER A 92 -17.05 2.83 -12.06
C SER A 92 -15.98 1.74 -12.09
N TYR A 93 -14.82 2.05 -12.65
CA TYR A 93 -13.67 1.14 -12.77
C TYR A 93 -12.36 1.93 -12.86
N THR A 94 -11.22 1.24 -12.90
CA THR A 94 -9.91 1.88 -13.10
C THR A 94 -9.40 1.56 -14.49
N ARG A 95 -9.20 2.60 -15.31
CA ARG A 95 -8.63 2.48 -16.64
C ARG A 95 -7.11 2.37 -16.57
N PHE A 96 -6.57 1.38 -17.26
CA PHE A 96 -5.13 1.22 -17.43
C PHE A 96 -4.66 2.12 -18.58
N LEU A 97 -3.85 3.15 -18.28
CA LEU A 97 -3.21 3.97 -19.30
C LEU A 97 -1.76 3.54 -19.52
N SER A 98 -1.04 3.30 -18.43
CA SER A 98 0.31 2.73 -18.43
C SER A 98 0.63 2.10 -17.08
N SER A 99 1.80 1.47 -16.96
CA SER A 99 2.29 0.94 -15.67
C SER A 99 2.44 2.02 -14.60
N GLY A 100 2.74 3.26 -15.00
CA GLY A 100 2.85 4.41 -14.10
C GLY A 100 1.52 5.13 -13.86
N VAL A 101 0.59 5.09 -14.82
CA VAL A 101 -0.65 5.88 -14.79
C VAL A 101 -1.87 4.98 -14.85
N GLN A 102 -2.65 4.99 -13.76
CA GLN A 102 -3.98 4.40 -13.70
C GLN A 102 -4.97 5.46 -13.24
N GLN A 103 -6.16 5.46 -13.85
CA GLN A 103 -7.16 6.49 -13.59
C GLN A 103 -8.49 5.84 -13.25
N ALA A 104 -9.03 6.14 -12.07
CA ALA A 104 -10.41 5.82 -11.75
C ALA A 104 -11.32 6.66 -12.66
N VAL A 105 -12.20 5.99 -13.40
CA VAL A 105 -13.18 6.61 -14.29
C VAL A 105 -14.60 6.11 -14.00
N LEU A 106 -15.56 7.02 -14.06
CA LEU A 106 -16.99 6.72 -14.07
C LEU A 106 -17.48 6.95 -15.49
N ARG A 107 -18.01 5.92 -16.14
CA ARG A 107 -18.46 5.98 -17.53
C ARG A 107 -19.88 5.48 -17.66
N ARG A 108 -20.69 6.15 -18.47
CA ARG A 108 -22.02 5.69 -18.85
C ARG A 108 -21.90 4.33 -19.56
N PHE A 109 -22.54 3.32 -18.99
CA PHE A 109 -22.63 1.98 -19.54
C PHE A 109 -23.94 1.78 -20.29
N LEU A 110 -25.06 2.23 -19.71
CA LEU A 110 -26.38 2.28 -20.36
C LEU A 110 -27.11 3.58 -19.99
N PRO A 111 -27.86 4.22 -20.90
CA PRO A 111 -27.98 3.89 -22.32
C PRO A 111 -26.64 4.05 -23.07
N LEU A 112 -26.51 3.35 -24.20
CA LEU A 112 -25.35 3.49 -25.07
C LEU A 112 -25.36 4.88 -25.70
N GLU A 113 -24.26 5.62 -25.56
CA GLU A 113 -24.06 6.85 -26.31
C GLU A 113 -23.84 6.47 -27.79
N THR A 114 -24.77 6.85 -28.66
CA THR A 114 -24.49 6.88 -30.10
C THR A 114 -23.47 7.98 -30.35
N PRO A 115 -22.31 7.69 -30.96
CA PRO A 115 -21.44 8.76 -31.41
C PRO A 115 -22.25 9.67 -32.33
N ALA A 116 -22.07 10.98 -32.21
CA ALA A 116 -22.52 11.92 -33.24
C ALA A 116 -21.75 11.53 -34.51
N ILE A 117 -22.41 10.76 -35.37
CA ILE A 117 -21.92 10.53 -36.72
C ILE A 117 -22.12 11.89 -37.38
N ASP A 118 -21.03 12.63 -37.61
CA ASP A 118 -21.07 13.68 -38.62
C ASP A 118 -21.55 12.99 -39.90
N ASP A 119 -22.66 13.46 -40.47
CA ASP A 119 -23.31 12.91 -41.68
C ASP A 119 -22.42 12.97 -42.95
N ALA A 120 -21.10 13.06 -42.81
CA ALA A 120 -20.12 13.18 -43.87
C ALA A 120 -19.29 11.89 -44.03
N ALA A 121 -19.60 11.16 -45.12
CA ALA A 121 -18.68 10.32 -45.89
C ALA A 121 -18.28 8.93 -45.31
N GLY A 122 -19.26 8.10 -44.97
CA GLY A 122 -19.12 6.64 -45.10
C GLY A 122 -19.67 6.17 -46.45
N PRO A 123 -19.10 5.15 -47.12
CA PRO A 123 -19.72 4.59 -48.32
C PRO A 123 -21.12 4.06 -47.95
N SER A 124 -22.16 4.62 -48.55
CA SER A 124 -23.52 4.06 -48.48
C SER A 124 -23.55 2.79 -49.32
N ALA A 125 -22.99 1.71 -48.79
CA ALA A 125 -23.26 0.39 -49.33
C ALA A 125 -24.71 0.05 -48.98
N ASP A 126 -25.52 -0.30 -49.98
CA ASP A 126 -26.80 -0.97 -49.77
C ASP A 126 -26.49 -2.32 -49.10
N LEU A 127 -26.43 -2.32 -47.78
CA LEU A 127 -26.31 -3.50 -46.96
C LEU A 127 -27.69 -4.16 -46.90
N GLU A 128 -27.85 -5.27 -47.63
CA GLU A 128 -28.97 -6.17 -47.40
C GLU A 128 -28.77 -6.84 -46.04
N TYR A 129 -29.70 -6.56 -45.11
CA TYR A 129 -29.70 -7.12 -43.76
C TYR A 129 -30.67 -8.30 -43.71
N GLU A 130 -30.15 -9.50 -43.54
CA GLU A 130 -30.97 -10.69 -43.27
C GLU A 130 -30.73 -11.14 -41.82
N PRO A 131 -31.77 -11.26 -40.96
CA PRO A 131 -33.21 -11.22 -41.22
C PRO A 131 -33.87 -9.82 -41.16
N SER A 132 -33.40 -8.92 -40.30
CA SER A 132 -33.79 -7.50 -40.30
C SER A 132 -32.76 -6.67 -39.52
N PRO A 133 -32.63 -5.35 -39.80
CA PRO A 133 -31.70 -4.48 -39.08
C PRO A 133 -31.92 -4.51 -37.55
N THR A 134 -33.19 -4.51 -37.11
CA THR A 134 -33.56 -4.60 -35.69
C THR A 134 -33.21 -5.96 -35.09
N GLY A 135 -33.42 -7.06 -35.83
CA GLY A 135 -33.04 -8.40 -35.39
C GLY A 135 -31.54 -8.52 -35.15
N ILE A 136 -30.73 -7.99 -36.08
CA ILE A 136 -29.27 -7.97 -35.97
C ILE A 136 -28.81 -7.12 -34.78
N LEU A 137 -29.40 -5.94 -34.60
CA LEU A 137 -29.11 -5.09 -33.44
C LEU A 137 -29.41 -5.80 -32.11
N ASN A 138 -30.54 -6.51 -32.01
CA ASN A 138 -30.90 -7.25 -30.80
C ASN A 138 -29.91 -8.38 -30.47
N GLU A 139 -29.23 -8.94 -31.47
CA GLU A 139 -28.20 -9.98 -31.26
C GLU A 139 -26.81 -9.38 -30.96
N ILE A 140 -26.45 -8.27 -31.61
CA ILE A 140 -25.13 -7.63 -31.47
C ILE A 140 -25.03 -6.82 -30.18
N LEU A 141 -26.10 -6.14 -29.76
CA LEU A 141 -26.09 -5.26 -28.59
C LEU A 141 -25.67 -5.98 -27.29
N PRO A 142 -26.21 -7.18 -26.95
CA PRO A 142 -25.73 -7.95 -25.80
C PRO A 142 -24.23 -8.24 -25.87
N ARG A 143 -23.74 -8.72 -27.02
CA ARG A 143 -22.32 -9.03 -27.23
C ARG A 143 -21.41 -7.80 -27.09
N TYR A 144 -21.90 -6.64 -27.55
CA TYR A 144 -21.19 -5.38 -27.41
C TYR A 144 -21.07 -4.95 -25.94
N LEU A 145 -22.15 -5.06 -25.16
CA LEU A 145 -22.13 -4.77 -23.72
C LEU A 145 -21.17 -5.70 -22.97
N GLU A 146 -21.20 -7.00 -23.30
CA GLU A 146 -20.32 -8.02 -22.75
C GLU A 146 -18.85 -7.70 -23.05
N SER A 147 -18.52 -7.34 -24.30
CA SER A 147 -17.17 -6.94 -24.72
C SER A 147 -16.69 -5.66 -24.02
N ARG A 148 -17.54 -4.63 -23.91
CA ARG A 148 -17.22 -3.40 -23.17
C ARG A 148 -16.93 -3.68 -21.70
N LEU A 149 -17.74 -4.53 -21.07
CA LEU A 149 -17.54 -4.88 -19.67
C LEU A 149 -16.29 -5.74 -19.48
N PHE A 150 -16.03 -6.68 -20.38
CA PHE A 150 -14.82 -7.49 -20.36
C PHE A 150 -13.57 -6.62 -20.48
N SER A 151 -13.59 -5.64 -21.39
CA SER A 151 -12.50 -4.66 -21.54
C SER A 151 -12.26 -3.88 -20.24
N ALA A 152 -13.33 -3.43 -19.57
CA ALA A 152 -13.23 -2.73 -18.29
C ALA A 152 -12.69 -3.62 -17.16
N LEU A 153 -13.04 -4.91 -17.15
CA LEU A 153 -12.48 -5.90 -16.21
C LEU A 153 -10.99 -6.11 -16.44
N LEU A 154 -10.56 -6.23 -17.69
CA LEU A 154 -9.14 -6.37 -18.06
C LEU A 154 -8.33 -5.12 -17.68
N ASP A 155 -8.84 -3.93 -17.99
CA ASP A 155 -8.23 -2.65 -17.58
C ASP A 155 -8.10 -2.55 -16.05
N SER A 156 -9.14 -2.99 -15.34
CA SER A 156 -9.16 -2.99 -13.87
C SER A 156 -8.16 -3.96 -13.29
N SER A 157 -8.03 -5.16 -13.85
CA SER A 157 -7.06 -6.19 -13.44
C SER A 157 -5.62 -5.73 -13.70
N ALA A 158 -5.32 -5.24 -14.92
CA ALA A 158 -4.01 -4.70 -15.25
C ALA A 158 -3.61 -3.53 -14.33
N SER A 159 -4.57 -2.64 -14.05
CA SER A 159 -4.39 -1.53 -13.11
C SER A 159 -4.16 -1.99 -11.68
N GLU A 160 -4.87 -3.02 -11.22
CA GLU A 160 -4.68 -3.63 -9.91
C GLU A 160 -3.26 -4.19 -9.77
N HIS A 161 -2.80 -4.98 -10.74
CA HIS A 161 -1.46 -5.57 -10.76
C HIS A 161 -0.37 -4.50 -10.74
N ALA A 162 -0.46 -3.49 -11.59
CA ALA A 162 0.50 -2.38 -11.62
C ALA A 162 0.50 -1.57 -10.31
N SER A 163 -0.67 -1.30 -9.74
CA SER A 163 -0.77 -0.58 -8.46
C SER A 163 -0.22 -1.41 -7.29
N ARG A 164 -0.46 -2.72 -7.29
CA ARG A 164 0.08 -3.66 -6.30
C ARG A 164 1.59 -3.74 -6.37
N GLN A 165 2.17 -3.86 -7.56
CA GLN A 165 3.63 -3.87 -7.73
C GLN A 165 4.27 -2.59 -7.18
N ARG A 166 3.69 -1.42 -7.48
CA ARG A 166 4.17 -0.13 -6.94
C ARG A 166 4.03 -0.03 -5.43
N ALA A 167 2.89 -0.46 -4.88
CA ALA A 167 2.65 -0.45 -3.44
C ALA A 167 3.64 -1.37 -2.70
N MET A 168 3.93 -2.55 -3.25
CA MET A 168 4.91 -3.48 -2.68
C MET A 168 6.33 -2.93 -2.78
N LYS A 169 6.71 -2.32 -3.91
CA LYS A 169 8.02 -1.68 -4.06
C LYS A 169 8.23 -0.59 -2.99
N ALA A 170 7.24 0.28 -2.79
CA ALA A 170 7.28 1.31 -1.76
C ALA A 170 7.33 0.71 -0.34
N ALA A 171 6.60 -0.38 -0.09
CA ALA A 171 6.66 -1.08 1.20
C ALA A 171 8.06 -1.67 1.48
N THR A 172 8.72 -2.23 0.47
CA THR A 172 10.10 -2.74 0.57
C THR A 172 11.10 -1.62 0.84
N GLU A 173 10.99 -0.49 0.13
CA GLU A 173 11.84 0.68 0.36
C GLU A 173 11.69 1.21 1.80
N ASN A 174 10.44 1.36 2.28
CA ASN A 174 10.16 1.77 3.66
C ASN A 174 10.71 0.78 4.70
N ALA A 175 10.67 -0.53 4.40
CA ALA A 175 11.20 -1.55 5.30
C ALA A 175 12.74 -1.50 5.38
N GLU A 176 13.43 -1.20 4.28
CA GLU A 176 14.90 -1.07 4.26
C GLU A 176 15.35 0.19 5.02
N ASP A 177 14.59 1.28 4.92
CA ASP A 177 14.82 2.49 5.72
C ASP A 177 14.67 2.21 7.22
N LEU A 178 13.60 1.49 7.59
CA LEU A 178 13.36 1.09 8.98
C LEU A 178 14.47 0.16 9.49
N LYS A 179 14.88 -0.82 8.70
CA LYS A 179 15.99 -1.73 9.03
C LYS A 179 17.29 -0.97 9.24
N THR A 180 17.60 0.00 8.39
CA THR A 180 18.79 0.85 8.54
C THR A 180 18.73 1.65 9.84
N SER A 181 17.58 2.22 10.16
CA SER A 181 17.37 2.95 11.42
C SER A 181 17.54 2.05 12.65
N LEU A 182 16.89 0.89 12.67
CA LEU A 182 16.99 -0.08 13.76
C LEU A 182 18.41 -0.61 13.93
N SER A 183 19.16 -0.81 12.83
CA SER A 183 20.57 -1.23 12.89
C SER A 183 21.46 -0.19 13.56
N ARG A 184 21.20 1.11 13.34
CA ARG A 184 21.92 2.18 14.04
C ARG A 184 21.61 2.18 15.53
N ILE A 185 20.33 2.01 15.89
CA ILE A 185 19.89 1.93 17.29
C ILE A 185 20.53 0.74 17.99
N MET A 186 20.52 -0.44 17.36
CA MET A 186 21.14 -1.66 17.90
C MET A 186 22.64 -1.48 18.12
N ASN A 187 23.35 -0.90 17.16
CA ASN A 187 24.80 -0.67 17.29
C ASN A 187 25.14 0.29 18.42
N ARG A 188 24.33 1.34 18.59
CA ARG A 188 24.47 2.29 19.71
C ARG A 188 24.21 1.60 21.05
N ALA A 189 23.09 0.90 21.18
CA ALA A 189 22.77 0.16 22.41
C ALA A 189 23.84 -0.88 22.78
N ARG A 190 24.42 -1.55 21.77
CA ARG A 190 25.54 -2.47 21.97
C ARG A 190 26.79 -1.75 22.50
N GLN A 191 27.14 -0.58 21.96
CA GLN A 191 28.28 0.21 22.44
C GLN A 191 28.06 0.71 23.87
N ASP A 192 26.84 1.17 24.17
CA ASP A 192 26.46 1.61 25.52
C ASP A 192 26.55 0.45 26.53
N SER A 193 26.11 -0.75 26.14
CA SER A 193 26.23 -1.97 26.96
C SER A 193 27.70 -2.36 27.21
N ILE A 194 28.54 -2.39 26.17
CA ILE A 194 29.97 -2.71 26.31
C ILE A 194 30.66 -1.69 27.22
N THR A 195 30.34 -0.40 27.05
CA THR A 195 30.90 0.66 27.90
C THR A 195 30.49 0.49 29.35
N THR A 196 29.21 0.18 29.59
CA THR A 196 28.69 -0.07 30.95
C THR A 196 29.41 -1.25 31.61
N GLU A 197 29.55 -2.37 30.89
CA GLU A 197 30.26 -3.56 31.37
C GLU A 197 31.74 -3.26 31.69
N ILE A 198 32.43 -2.50 30.83
CA ILE A 198 33.81 -2.07 31.09
C ILE A 198 33.89 -1.18 32.34
N MET A 199 32.98 -0.22 32.49
CA MET A 199 32.95 0.69 33.65
C MET A 199 32.67 -0.06 34.96
N GLU A 200 31.81 -1.08 34.92
CA GLU A 200 31.56 -1.97 36.07
C GLU A 200 32.81 -2.80 36.43
N ILE A 201 33.53 -3.34 35.44
CA ILE A 201 34.77 -4.09 35.66
C ILE A 201 35.86 -3.21 36.27
N VAL A 202 36.08 -2.01 35.70
CA VAL A 202 37.10 -1.07 36.20
C VAL A 202 36.76 -0.58 37.60
N GLY A 203 35.51 -0.18 37.84
CA GLY A 203 35.05 0.24 39.16
C GLY A 203 35.16 -0.87 40.21
N GLY A 204 34.87 -2.12 39.84
CA GLY A 204 35.07 -3.28 40.71
C GLY A 204 36.55 -3.56 41.01
N ALA A 205 37.43 -3.47 40.02
CA ALA A 205 38.86 -3.68 40.18
C ALA A 205 39.53 -2.60 41.05
N GLU A 206 39.13 -1.33 40.90
CA GLU A 206 39.59 -0.23 41.75
C GLU A 206 39.13 -0.41 43.21
N ALA A 207 37.87 -0.78 43.43
CA ALA A 207 37.34 -1.03 44.78
C ALA A 207 38.12 -2.13 45.52
N MET A 208 38.48 -3.23 44.82
CA MET A 208 39.32 -4.29 45.39
C MET A 208 40.75 -3.85 45.68
N SER A 209 41.30 -2.91 44.91
CA SER A 209 42.66 -2.39 45.10
C SER A 209 42.73 -1.41 46.28
N ALA A 210 41.69 -0.58 46.45
CA ALA A 210 41.55 0.31 47.59
C ALA A 210 41.41 -0.44 48.93
N ASP A 211 40.69 -1.57 48.94
CA ASP A 211 40.53 -2.43 50.13
C ASP A 211 41.89 -2.98 50.63
N LYS A 212 42.77 -3.42 49.71
CA LYS A 212 44.12 -3.90 50.03
C LYS A 212 45.07 -2.81 50.54
N GLY A 213 44.83 -1.54 50.18
CA GLY A 213 45.62 -0.40 50.66
C GLY A 213 45.38 -0.08 52.14
N SER A 214 44.19 -0.38 52.68
CA SER A 214 43.86 -0.09 54.08
C SER A 214 44.49 -1.07 55.10
N ALA A 215 44.96 -2.24 54.64
CA ALA A 215 45.50 -3.27 55.53
C ALA A 215 46.94 -3.00 56.01
N HIS A 216 47.66 -2.03 55.43
CA HIS A 216 49.09 -1.81 55.70
C HIS A 216 49.39 -0.62 56.65
N GLU A 217 48.38 0.07 57.17
CA GLU A 217 48.52 1.32 57.94
C GLU A 217 48.23 1.19 59.46
N LEU A 218 48.51 0.01 60.05
CA LEU A 218 48.29 -0.26 61.49
C LEU A 218 49.56 -0.60 62.28
N ILE A 219 50.72 0.00 61.96
CA ILE A 219 51.91 -0.09 62.82
C ILE A 219 52.13 1.25 63.52
N PRO A 220 51.85 1.39 64.83
CA PRO A 220 52.16 2.61 65.57
C PRO A 220 53.66 2.65 65.88
N SER A 221 54.38 3.58 65.24
CA SER A 221 55.80 3.83 65.49
C SER A 221 55.98 4.75 66.71
N HIS A 222 56.06 4.16 67.89
CA HIS A 222 56.70 4.79 69.05
C HIS A 222 57.93 3.99 69.44
N LEU A 223 59.13 4.52 69.17
CA LEU A 223 60.36 4.46 69.97
C LEU A 223 61.57 4.89 69.11
N GLU A 224 61.92 6.17 69.19
CA GLU A 224 63.33 6.61 69.09
C GLU A 224 63.99 6.39 70.48
N PRO A 225 65.29 6.05 70.59
CA PRO A 225 66.34 7.07 70.47
C PRO A 225 67.74 6.64 69.92
N GLN A 226 68.33 7.55 69.13
CA GLN A 226 69.69 8.14 69.24
C GLN A 226 70.99 7.35 68.93
N HIS A 227 71.91 8.10 68.28
CA HIS A 227 73.35 7.89 67.97
C HIS A 227 73.69 7.07 66.71
N ALA A 228 74.63 7.43 65.82
CA ALA A 228 75.53 8.57 65.68
C ALA A 228 76.15 8.60 64.25
N PHE A 229 76.14 9.78 63.62
CA PHE A 229 77.17 10.35 62.70
C PHE A 229 77.58 9.65 61.37
N PRO A 230 78.14 10.40 60.38
CA PRO A 230 77.63 10.44 59.01
C PRO A 230 78.70 9.98 58.00
N VAL A 231 78.65 10.50 56.74
CA VAL A 231 79.63 10.44 55.62
C VAL A 231 79.06 9.63 54.43
N HIS A 232 78.99 10.06 53.18
CA HIS A 232 79.54 11.20 52.42
C HIS A 232 78.59 11.51 51.24
N LEU A 233 78.52 12.79 50.83
CA LEU A 233 77.99 13.23 49.54
C LEU A 233 78.83 12.72 48.36
N ASP A 234 78.18 12.37 47.24
CA ASP A 234 78.42 12.98 45.90
C ASP A 234 77.28 12.54 44.95
N ARG A 235 76.31 13.40 44.60
CA ARG A 235 76.28 14.27 43.41
C ARG A 235 76.83 13.63 42.12
N THR A 236 75.93 13.35 41.18
CA THR A 236 75.85 14.12 39.94
C THR A 236 74.57 13.80 39.18
N ASP A 237 73.79 14.85 38.99
CA ASP A 237 72.68 14.95 38.05
C ASP A 237 73.18 14.76 36.61
N HIS A 238 72.36 14.15 35.76
CA HIS A 238 71.92 14.79 34.52
C HIS A 238 70.79 13.99 33.84
N ALA A 239 69.58 14.54 33.95
CA ALA A 239 68.63 14.59 32.83
C ALA A 239 68.77 16.01 32.19
N PRO A 240 67.97 16.45 31.18
CA PRO A 240 66.94 15.77 30.36
C PRO A 240 66.98 16.23 28.86
N SER A 241 65.82 16.11 28.19
CA SER A 241 65.32 16.84 27.00
C SER A 241 65.62 16.26 25.61
N ILE A 242 64.62 15.67 24.93
CA ILE A 242 63.51 16.25 24.12
C ILE A 242 64.00 16.77 22.76
N HIS A 243 63.62 16.07 21.69
CA HIS A 243 62.67 16.58 20.70
C HIS A 243 61.90 15.44 20.04
#